data_AF-A0A1H6BKR7-F1
#
_entry.id   AF-A0A1H6BKR7-F1
#
_cell.length_a   1.000
_cell.length_b   1.000
_cell.length_c   1.000
_cell.angle_alpha   90.00
_cell.angle_beta   90.00
_cell.angle_gamma   90.00
#
_symmetry.space_group_name_H-M   'P 1'
#
loop_
_entity.id
_entity.type
_entity.pdbx_description
1 polymer ?
#
loop_
_entity_poly.entity_id
_entity_poly.type
_entity_poly.pdbx_seq_one_letter_code
_entity_poly.pdbx_strand_id
1 'polypeptide(L)'
;MPRVKLTEEEKVERARQKHRLWRAANLERARATKREYMARRRAEKPEEVAASKKKWAAANPEYIRASSRKQYHKHPEKAAARRRRWRISKFGINRTDQHKLMDRCHAAIPRTLPRDVRDDVFSALVVAVYEGRFPKRVQPEHAKTIISEHYKQFSKFDTVSLDAVVCEGATRGQLMGIY
;
A
#
# COMPACT_ATOMS: atom_id res chain seq x y z
N MET A 1 36.48 62.08 4.12
CA MET A 1 36.16 60.82 4.84
C MET A 1 37.11 59.73 4.38
N PRO A 2 38.05 59.24 5.22
CA PRO A 2 38.95 58.16 4.82
C PRO A 2 38.18 56.85 4.66
N ARG A 3 38.37 56.14 3.54
CA ARG A 3 37.78 54.80 3.33
C ARG A 3 38.42 53.82 4.32
N VAL A 4 37.63 53.37 5.29
CA VAL A 4 38.01 52.28 6.18
C VAL A 4 38.29 51.03 5.33
N LYS A 5 39.53 50.55 5.36
CA LYS A 5 39.93 49.32 4.67
C LYS A 5 39.39 48.15 5.49
N LEU A 6 38.41 47.43 4.94
CA LEU A 6 37.92 46.18 5.53
C LEU A 6 39.07 45.19 5.70
N THR A 7 39.09 44.49 6.83
CA THR A 7 40.03 43.39 7.06
C THR A 7 39.68 42.20 6.13
N GLU A 8 40.63 41.29 5.92
CA GLU A 8 40.40 40.12 5.05
C GLU A 8 39.26 39.22 5.57
N GLU A 9 39.11 39.11 6.89
CA GLU A 9 38.03 38.34 7.52
C GLU A 9 36.66 38.97 7.25
N GLU A 10 36.55 40.30 7.33
CA GLU A 10 35.32 41.03 7.03
C GLU A 10 34.94 40.92 5.55
N LYS A 11 35.92 40.88 4.64
CA LYS A 11 35.68 40.66 3.21
C LYS A 11 35.13 39.27 2.95
N VAL A 12 35.71 38.24 3.57
CA VAL A 12 35.25 36.85 3.45
C VAL A 12 33.84 36.69 4.01
N GLU A 13 33.55 37.25 5.17
CA GLU A 13 32.22 37.14 5.78
C GLU A 13 31.17 37.92 4.97
N ARG A 14 31.52 39.09 4.44
CA ARG A 14 30.64 39.85 3.52
C ARG A 14 30.37 39.08 2.23
N ALA A 15 31.36 38.36 1.69
CA ALA A 15 31.18 37.50 0.52
C ALA A 15 30.25 36.31 0.83
N ARG A 16 30.40 35.67 2.00
CA ARG A 16 29.51 34.60 2.48
C ARG A 16 28.07 35.09 2.66
N GLN A 17 27.89 36.25 3.28
CA GLN A 17 26.57 36.87 3.46
C GLN A 17 25.92 37.19 2.11
N LYS A 18 26.67 37.79 1.18
CA LYS A 18 26.19 38.06 -0.19
C LYS A 18 25.79 36.75 -0.90
N HIS A 19 26.57 35.69 -0.75
CA HIS A 19 26.24 34.39 -1.33
C HIS A 19 25.00 33.74 -0.70
N ARG A 20 24.81 33.87 0.63
CA ARG A 20 23.60 33.41 1.33
C ARG A 20 22.35 34.14 0.84
N LEU A 21 22.41 35.47 0.75
CA LEU A 21 21.32 36.30 0.24
C LEU A 21 20.99 35.96 -1.22
N TRP A 22 22.02 35.79 -2.05
CA TRP A 22 21.82 35.37 -3.44
C TRP A 22 21.17 33.98 -3.54
N ARG A 23 21.61 32.99 -2.73
CA ARG A 23 21.00 31.65 -2.70
C ARG A 23 19.56 31.66 -2.17
N ALA A 24 19.24 32.54 -1.24
CA ALA A 24 17.87 32.72 -0.75
C ALA A 24 16.97 33.31 -1.85
N ALA A 25 17.43 34.36 -2.52
CA ALA A 25 16.71 35.01 -3.61
C ALA A 25 16.60 34.15 -4.89
N ASN A 26 17.56 33.26 -5.13
CA ASN A 26 17.64 32.42 -6.34
C ASN A 26 17.48 30.93 -6.04
N LEU A 27 16.75 30.58 -4.97
CA LEU A 27 16.65 29.20 -4.49
C LEU A 27 16.10 28.24 -5.56
N GLU A 28 15.05 28.65 -6.27
CA GLU A 28 14.44 27.84 -7.33
C GLU A 28 15.39 27.66 -8.52
N ARG A 29 16.08 28.72 -8.95
CA ARG A 29 17.09 28.63 -10.02
C ARG A 29 18.23 27.69 -9.63
N ALA A 30 18.75 27.81 -8.41
CA ALA A 30 19.80 26.91 -7.91
C ALA A 30 19.34 25.45 -7.82
N ARG A 31 18.08 25.21 -7.43
CA ARG A 31 17.48 23.86 -7.42
C ARG A 31 17.32 23.32 -8.84
N ALA A 32 16.85 24.13 -9.79
CA ALA A 32 16.70 23.75 -11.19
C ALA A 32 18.06 23.34 -11.80
N THR A 33 19.07 24.20 -11.69
CA THR A 33 20.43 23.90 -12.19
C THR A 33 21.01 22.63 -11.53
N LYS A 34 20.78 22.43 -10.24
CA LYS A 34 21.19 21.19 -9.56
C LYS A 34 20.46 19.96 -10.09
N ARG A 35 19.16 20.06 -10.37
CA ARG A 35 18.37 18.96 -10.96
C ARG A 35 18.90 18.62 -12.35
N GLU A 36 19.12 19.61 -13.21
CA GLU A 36 19.68 19.45 -14.55
C GLU A 36 21.06 18.79 -14.51
N TYR A 37 21.96 19.30 -13.66
CA TYR A 37 23.28 18.69 -13.46
C TYR A 37 23.19 17.22 -13.06
N MET A 38 22.32 16.89 -12.10
CA MET A 38 22.13 15.51 -11.65
C MET A 38 21.47 14.62 -12.72
N ALA A 39 20.57 15.17 -13.54
CA ALA A 39 19.95 14.46 -14.65
C ALA A 39 20.99 14.16 -15.74
N ARG A 40 21.78 15.17 -16.13
CA ARG A 40 22.89 15.02 -17.08
C ARG A 40 23.90 13.98 -16.60
N ARG A 41 24.33 14.06 -15.33
CA ARG A 41 25.26 13.09 -14.74
C ARG A 41 24.70 11.66 -14.75
N ARG A 42 23.38 11.48 -14.57
CA ARG A 42 22.73 10.16 -14.66
C ARG A 42 22.68 9.63 -16.09
N ALA A 43 22.58 10.51 -17.08
CA ALA A 43 22.54 10.16 -18.49
C ALA A 43 23.95 9.84 -19.03
N GLU A 44 24.95 10.69 -18.72
CA GLU A 44 26.33 10.52 -19.18
C GLU A 44 27.05 9.36 -18.49
N LYS A 45 26.77 9.14 -17.19
CA LYS A 45 27.49 8.17 -16.35
C LYS A 45 26.53 7.33 -15.50
N PRO A 46 25.65 6.53 -16.12
CA PRO A 46 24.64 5.77 -15.40
C PRO A 46 25.25 4.75 -14.43
N GLU A 47 26.34 4.09 -14.84
CA GLU A 47 26.99 3.04 -14.05
C GLU A 47 27.68 3.59 -12.80
N GLU A 48 28.41 4.70 -12.90
CA GLU A 48 29.05 5.35 -11.75
C GLU A 48 28.00 5.80 -10.72
N VAL A 49 26.87 6.34 -11.19
CA VAL A 49 25.78 6.75 -10.32
C VAL A 49 25.13 5.54 -9.65
N ALA A 50 24.91 4.44 -10.37
CA ALA A 50 24.38 3.19 -9.83
C ALA A 50 25.32 2.58 -8.79
N ALA A 51 26.62 2.53 -9.08
CA ALA A 51 27.65 2.04 -8.16
C ALA A 51 27.73 2.88 -6.89
N SER A 52 27.71 4.21 -7.02
CA SER A 52 27.68 5.13 -5.88
C SER A 52 26.44 4.94 -5.01
N LYS A 53 25.25 4.80 -5.63
CA LYS A 53 24.01 4.49 -4.90
C LYS A 53 24.10 3.15 -4.17
N LYS A 54 24.65 2.10 -4.81
CA LYS A 54 24.83 0.78 -4.21
C LYS A 54 25.77 0.83 -3.00
N LYS A 55 26.90 1.54 -3.12
CA LYS A 55 27.85 1.77 -2.01
C LYS A 55 27.20 2.50 -0.85
N TRP A 56 26.49 3.60 -1.14
CA TRP A 56 25.77 4.35 -0.11
C TRP A 56 24.70 3.50 0.57
N ALA A 57 23.98 2.68 -0.22
CA ALA A 57 22.94 1.81 0.31
C ALA A 57 23.51 0.72 1.24
N ALA A 58 24.64 0.13 0.86
CA ALA A 58 25.35 -0.85 1.68
C ALA A 58 25.89 -0.24 2.98
N ALA A 59 26.38 1.01 2.93
CA ALA A 59 26.88 1.72 4.11
C ALA A 59 25.77 2.24 5.04
N ASN A 60 24.53 2.39 4.56
CA ASN A 60 23.42 2.98 5.32
C ASN A 60 22.18 2.07 5.39
N PRO A 61 22.31 0.82 5.88
CA PRO A 61 21.20 -0.14 5.90
C PRO A 61 20.05 0.32 6.80
N GLU A 62 20.35 0.93 7.95
CA GLU A 62 19.33 1.40 8.89
C GLU A 62 18.47 2.52 8.34
N TYR A 63 19.09 3.46 7.62
CA TYR A 63 18.36 4.53 6.95
C TYR A 63 17.38 3.97 5.92
N ILE A 64 17.79 2.97 5.14
CA ILE A 64 16.93 2.32 4.15
C ILE A 64 15.76 1.60 4.84
N ARG A 65 16.03 0.86 5.91
CA ARG A 65 15.00 0.17 6.69
C ARG A 65 13.98 1.16 7.24
N ALA A 66 14.44 2.24 7.86
CA ALA A 66 13.57 3.28 8.41
C ALA A 66 12.74 3.96 7.31
N SER A 67 13.35 4.30 6.18
CA SER A 67 12.64 4.87 5.03
C SER A 67 11.59 3.91 4.46
N SER A 68 11.93 2.62 4.32
CA SER A 68 11.01 1.57 3.87
C SER A 68 9.82 1.40 4.82
N ARG A 69 10.06 1.41 6.15
CA ARG A 69 8.99 1.40 7.16
C ARG A 69 8.06 2.60 7.00
N LYS A 70 8.60 3.81 6.85
CA LYS A 70 7.79 5.04 6.62
C LYS A 70 6.94 4.91 5.35
N GLN A 71 7.50 4.37 4.27
CA GLN A 71 6.75 4.14 3.02
C GLN A 71 5.63 3.12 3.19
N TYR A 72 5.85 2.07 3.96
CA TYR A 72 4.82 1.07 4.27
C TYR A 72 3.64 1.68 5.02
N HIS A 73 3.91 2.51 6.05
CA HIS A 73 2.85 3.18 6.81
C HIS A 73 2.10 4.25 6.00
N LYS A 74 2.80 4.95 5.10
CA LYS A 74 2.18 5.98 4.25
C LYS A 74 1.29 5.39 3.14
N HIS A 75 1.63 4.19 2.66
CA HIS A 75 0.95 3.53 1.54
C HIS A 75 0.71 2.03 1.81
N PRO A 76 -0.09 1.69 2.84
CA PRO A 76 -0.36 0.30 3.20
C PRO A 76 -1.00 -0.48 2.04
N GLU A 77 -1.85 0.16 1.24
CA GLU A 77 -2.51 -0.41 0.07
C GLU A 77 -1.51 -0.85 -1.01
N LYS A 78 -0.48 -0.02 -1.29
CA LYS A 78 0.56 -0.36 -2.26
C LYS A 78 1.41 -1.54 -1.77
N ALA A 79 1.69 -1.59 -0.47
CA ALA A 79 2.40 -2.71 0.13
C ALA A 79 1.59 -4.01 0.10
N ALA A 80 0.28 -3.94 0.35
CA ALA A 80 -0.63 -5.07 0.21
C ALA A 80 -0.72 -5.55 -1.24
N ALA A 81 -0.89 -4.65 -2.21
CA ALA A 81 -0.92 -4.97 -3.64
C ALA A 81 0.40 -5.60 -4.12
N ARG A 82 1.56 -5.09 -3.67
CA ARG A 82 2.87 -5.70 -3.96
C ARG A 82 2.98 -7.11 -3.41
N ARG A 83 2.53 -7.35 -2.16
CA ARG A 83 2.48 -8.69 -1.56
C ARG A 83 1.54 -9.62 -2.32
N ARG A 84 0.38 -9.13 -2.77
CA ARG A 84 -0.58 -9.87 -3.60
C ARG A 84 0.07 -10.32 -4.91
N ARG A 85 0.70 -9.41 -5.66
CA ARG A 85 1.43 -9.72 -6.90
C ARG A 85 2.54 -10.75 -6.68
N TRP A 86 3.36 -10.56 -5.65
CA TRP A 86 4.41 -11.52 -5.31
C TRP A 86 3.85 -12.90 -4.99
N ARG A 87 2.72 -12.98 -4.26
CA ARG A 87 2.05 -14.26 -4.00
C ARG A 87 1.54 -14.91 -5.28
N ILE A 88 0.91 -14.16 -6.18
CA ILE A 88 0.44 -14.68 -7.47
C ILE A 88 1.63 -15.14 -8.35
N SER A 89 2.76 -14.44 -8.32
CA SER A 89 3.93 -14.83 -9.11
C SER A 89 4.64 -16.06 -8.51
N LYS A 90 4.92 -16.06 -7.20
CA LYS A 90 5.63 -17.15 -6.53
C LYS A 90 4.77 -18.40 -6.35
N PHE A 91 3.48 -18.19 -6.14
CA PHE A 91 2.48 -19.22 -5.95
C PHE A 91 1.42 -19.15 -7.05
N GLY A 92 1.80 -18.84 -8.28
CA GLY A 92 0.89 -18.91 -9.43
C GLY A 92 0.44 -20.34 -9.64
N ILE A 93 -0.85 -20.55 -9.90
CA ILE A 93 -1.40 -21.90 -10.12
C ILE A 93 -1.00 -22.32 -11.53
N ASN A 94 -0.10 -23.31 -11.64
CA ASN A 94 0.15 -23.97 -12.91
C ASN A 94 -1.15 -24.68 -13.33
N ARG A 95 -1.44 -24.69 -14.64
CA ARG A 95 -2.63 -25.35 -15.21
C ARG A 95 -2.72 -26.82 -14.78
N THR A 96 -1.56 -27.47 -14.60
CA THR A 96 -1.41 -28.84 -14.09
C THR A 96 -1.75 -29.01 -12.61
N ASP A 97 -1.77 -27.95 -11.80
CA ASP A 97 -2.12 -28.00 -10.37
C ASP A 97 -3.55 -27.51 -10.08
N GLN A 98 -4.30 -27.15 -11.11
CA GLN A 98 -5.66 -26.63 -10.99
C GLN A 98 -6.59 -27.66 -10.33
N HIS A 99 -6.53 -28.93 -10.76
CA HIS A 99 -7.34 -30.00 -10.16
C HIS A 99 -7.05 -30.16 -8.66
N LYS A 100 -5.77 -30.20 -8.26
CA LYS A 100 -5.37 -30.27 -6.85
C LYS A 100 -5.83 -29.08 -6.03
N LEU A 101 -5.95 -27.90 -6.64
CA LEU A 101 -6.54 -26.74 -5.97
C LEU A 101 -8.03 -26.94 -5.75
N MET A 102 -8.77 -27.37 -6.79
CA MET A 102 -10.19 -27.66 -6.68
C MET A 102 -10.45 -28.72 -5.60
N ASP A 103 -9.69 -29.80 -5.56
CA ASP A 103 -9.83 -30.85 -4.53
C ASP A 103 -9.61 -30.31 -3.11
N ARG A 104 -8.59 -29.46 -2.93
CA ARG A 104 -8.32 -28.79 -1.65
C ARG A 104 -9.42 -27.82 -1.25
N CYS A 105 -9.97 -27.08 -2.21
CA CYS A 105 -11.12 -26.20 -1.96
C CYS A 105 -12.34 -27.02 -1.53
N HIS A 106 -12.67 -28.10 -2.25
CA HIS A 106 -13.76 -28.99 -1.88
C HIS A 106 -13.56 -29.63 -0.50
N ALA A 107 -12.35 -30.08 -0.18
CA ALA A 107 -12.03 -30.69 1.12
C ALA A 107 -12.12 -29.69 2.28
N ALA A 108 -11.87 -28.41 2.03
CA ALA A 108 -11.92 -27.36 3.05
C ALA A 108 -13.36 -26.93 3.41
N ILE A 109 -14.34 -27.20 2.55
CA ILE A 109 -15.73 -26.77 2.74
C ILE A 109 -16.52 -27.84 3.51
N PRO A 110 -17.25 -27.47 4.58
CA PRO A 110 -18.06 -28.42 5.32
C PRO A 110 -19.12 -29.09 4.43
N ARG A 111 -19.18 -30.43 4.48
CA ARG A 111 -20.21 -31.23 3.79
C ARG A 111 -21.60 -31.08 4.40
N THR A 112 -21.71 -30.41 5.54
CA THR A 112 -22.98 -30.12 6.22
C THR A 112 -23.75 -28.96 5.57
N LEU A 113 -23.11 -28.14 4.73
CA LEU A 113 -23.78 -27.06 4.02
C LEU A 113 -24.70 -27.59 2.90
N PRO A 114 -25.83 -26.92 2.62
CA PRO A 114 -26.63 -27.19 1.42
C PRO A 114 -25.78 -27.15 0.16
N ARG A 115 -26.14 -27.96 -0.84
CA ARG A 115 -25.35 -28.09 -2.08
C ARG A 115 -25.14 -26.75 -2.77
N ASP A 116 -26.20 -25.97 -2.92
CA ASP A 116 -26.16 -24.69 -3.64
C ASP A 116 -25.21 -23.70 -2.96
N VAL A 117 -25.30 -23.57 -1.63
CA VAL A 117 -24.39 -22.76 -0.81
C VAL A 117 -22.95 -23.25 -0.93
N ARG A 118 -22.75 -24.57 -0.96
CA ARG A 118 -21.42 -25.18 -1.07
C ARG A 118 -20.76 -24.83 -2.39
N ASP A 119 -21.51 -24.87 -3.48
CA ASP A 119 -21.01 -24.59 -4.83
C ASP A 119 -20.68 -23.09 -4.98
N ASP A 120 -21.48 -22.19 -4.39
CA ASP A 120 -21.20 -20.75 -4.31
C ASP A 120 -19.93 -20.45 -3.49
N VAL A 121 -19.83 -21.02 -2.29
CA VAL A 121 -18.66 -20.90 -1.42
C VAL A 121 -17.42 -21.44 -2.11
N PHE A 122 -17.54 -22.56 -2.82
CA PHE A 122 -16.45 -23.15 -3.59
C PHE A 122 -15.95 -22.21 -4.69
N SER A 123 -16.87 -21.68 -5.50
CA SER A 123 -16.54 -20.72 -6.55
C SER A 123 -15.82 -19.49 -5.99
N ALA A 124 -16.38 -18.89 -4.93
CA ALA A 124 -15.80 -17.73 -4.27
C ALA A 124 -14.42 -18.03 -3.65
N LEU A 125 -14.24 -19.22 -3.05
CA LEU A 125 -12.98 -19.63 -2.46
C LEU A 125 -11.89 -19.78 -3.52
N VAL A 126 -12.21 -20.42 -4.65
CA VAL A 126 -11.29 -20.59 -5.79
C VAL A 126 -10.86 -19.22 -6.34
N VAL A 127 -11.81 -18.31 -6.57
CA VAL A 127 -11.51 -16.94 -7.01
C VAL A 127 -10.59 -16.24 -6.00
N ALA A 128 -10.88 -16.35 -4.70
CA ALA A 128 -10.05 -15.75 -3.65
C ALA A 128 -8.61 -16.31 -3.62
N VAL A 129 -8.39 -17.58 -4.00
CA VAL A 129 -7.02 -18.12 -4.17
C VAL A 129 -6.34 -17.52 -5.41
N TYR A 130 -7.03 -17.45 -6.55
CA TYR A 130 -6.47 -16.85 -7.78
C TYR A 130 -6.13 -15.37 -7.61
N GLU A 131 -6.97 -14.67 -6.86
CA GLU A 131 -6.73 -13.30 -6.46
C GLU A 131 -5.57 -13.16 -5.47
N GLY A 132 -5.06 -14.26 -4.91
CA GLY A 132 -4.01 -14.22 -3.89
C GLY A 132 -4.50 -13.62 -2.56
N ARG A 133 -5.81 -13.63 -2.30
CA ARG A 133 -6.39 -13.34 -0.97
C ARG A 133 -5.99 -14.45 0.00
N PHE A 134 -6.14 -15.71 -0.42
CA PHE A 134 -5.75 -16.92 0.31
C PHE A 134 -4.55 -17.64 -0.31
N PRO A 135 -3.81 -18.47 0.46
CA PRO A 135 -2.76 -19.33 -0.07
C PRO A 135 -3.32 -20.55 -0.82
N LYS A 136 -2.51 -21.17 -1.70
CA LYS A 136 -2.87 -22.41 -2.41
C LYS A 136 -3.24 -23.58 -1.49
N ARG A 137 -2.58 -23.66 -0.33
CA ARG A 137 -2.90 -24.65 0.70
C ARG A 137 -4.11 -24.13 1.47
N VAL A 138 -5.27 -24.37 0.88
CA VAL A 138 -6.55 -23.98 1.47
C VAL A 138 -6.76 -24.76 2.77
N GLN A 139 -7.22 -24.05 3.79
CA GLN A 139 -7.54 -24.59 5.11
C GLN A 139 -9.01 -24.29 5.41
N PRO A 140 -9.65 -25.04 6.33
CA PRO A 140 -11.04 -24.81 6.70
C PRO A 140 -11.34 -23.38 7.18
N GLU A 141 -10.37 -22.70 7.81
CA GLU A 141 -10.53 -21.31 8.28
C GLU A 141 -10.77 -20.31 7.13
N HIS A 142 -10.18 -20.56 5.96
CA HIS A 142 -10.43 -19.73 4.78
C HIS A 142 -11.86 -19.92 4.26
N ALA A 143 -12.36 -21.16 4.27
CA ALA A 143 -13.74 -21.46 3.89
C ALA A 143 -14.73 -20.81 4.88
N LYS A 144 -14.48 -20.86 6.19
CA LYS A 144 -15.33 -20.18 7.20
C LYS A 144 -15.47 -18.68 6.96
N THR A 145 -14.38 -18.03 6.54
CA THR A 145 -14.40 -16.59 6.20
C THR A 145 -15.37 -16.32 5.04
N ILE A 146 -15.28 -17.12 3.98
CA ILE A 146 -16.17 -17.00 2.81
C ILE A 146 -17.62 -17.36 3.15
N ILE A 147 -17.84 -18.40 3.96
CA ILE A 147 -19.17 -18.80 4.43
C ILE A 147 -19.82 -17.64 5.22
N SER A 148 -19.06 -17.02 6.14
CA SER A 148 -19.54 -15.85 6.87
C SER A 148 -19.87 -14.68 5.95
N GLU A 149 -19.05 -14.43 4.93
CA GLU A 149 -19.31 -13.40 3.91
C GLU A 149 -20.57 -13.70 3.08
N HIS A 150 -20.75 -14.95 2.66
CA HIS A 150 -21.92 -15.41 1.93
C HIS A 150 -23.21 -15.17 2.73
N TYR A 151 -23.28 -15.63 3.99
CA TYR A 151 -24.46 -15.40 4.83
C TYR A 151 -24.67 -13.94 5.22
N LYS A 152 -23.61 -13.12 5.35
CA LYS A 152 -23.74 -11.67 5.55
C LYS A 152 -24.45 -10.98 4.39
N GLN A 153 -24.30 -11.45 3.15
CA GLN A 153 -25.00 -10.88 2.00
C GLN A 153 -26.51 -11.12 2.06
N PHE A 154 -26.94 -12.21 2.71
CA PHE A 154 -28.35 -12.51 2.96
C PHE A 154 -28.87 -11.95 4.28
N SER A 155 -27.99 -11.48 5.17
CA SER A 155 -28.32 -10.72 6.38
C SER A 155 -28.79 -9.29 6.07
N LYS A 156 -29.57 -9.12 5.00
CA LYS A 156 -30.15 -7.84 4.55
C LYS A 156 -31.19 -7.28 5.52
N PHE A 157 -31.52 -8.04 6.56
CA PHE A 157 -32.21 -7.55 7.75
C PHE A 157 -31.15 -7.19 8.80
N ASP A 158 -30.66 -5.94 8.76
CA ASP A 158 -30.21 -5.34 10.01
C ASP A 158 -31.35 -5.49 11.01
N THR A 159 -31.08 -6.17 12.13
CA THR A 159 -32.06 -6.52 13.18
C THR A 159 -32.49 -5.31 14.00
N VAL A 160 -32.76 -4.19 13.35
CA VAL A 160 -33.49 -3.09 13.96
C VAL A 160 -34.95 -3.43 13.72
N SER A 161 -35.62 -3.90 14.78
CA SER A 161 -37.05 -4.18 14.72
C SER A 161 -37.80 -2.94 14.22
N LEU A 162 -38.96 -3.15 13.59
CA LEU A 162 -39.82 -2.03 13.19
C LEU A 162 -40.18 -1.14 14.39
N ASP A 163 -40.22 -1.71 15.58
CA ASP A 163 -40.49 -1.02 16.85
C ASP A 163 -39.25 -0.41 17.51
N ALA A 164 -38.05 -0.64 16.98
CA ALA A 164 -36.85 -0.04 17.54
C ALA A 164 -36.89 1.48 17.31
N VAL A 165 -36.70 2.23 18.40
CA VAL A 165 -36.61 3.68 18.39
C VAL A 165 -35.30 4.08 17.73
N VAL A 166 -35.37 4.68 16.54
CA VAL A 166 -34.19 5.06 15.73
C VAL A 166 -33.86 6.55 15.85
N CYS A 167 -34.82 7.37 16.31
CA CYS A 167 -34.61 8.76 16.70
C CYS A 167 -35.59 9.15 17.83
N GLU A 168 -35.41 10.34 18.42
CA GLU A 168 -36.25 10.84 19.53
C GLU A 168 -37.75 10.73 19.20
N GLY A 169 -38.39 9.71 19.78
CA GLY A 169 -39.83 9.47 19.68
C GLY A 169 -40.33 8.75 18.41
N ALA A 170 -39.47 8.35 17.46
CA ALA A 170 -39.92 7.66 16.26
C ALA A 170 -39.29 6.27 16.06
N THR A 171 -40.13 5.31 15.72
CA THR A 171 -39.70 3.94 15.42
C THR A 171 -39.33 3.78 13.95
N ARG A 172 -38.57 2.74 13.62
CA ARG A 172 -38.18 2.43 12.25
C ARG A 172 -39.38 2.19 11.34
N GLY A 173 -40.46 1.61 11.88
CA GLY A 173 -41.72 1.39 11.17
C GLY A 173 -42.40 2.69 10.75
N GLN A 174 -42.41 3.70 11.62
CA GLN A 174 -42.97 5.03 11.33
C GLN A 174 -42.16 5.77 10.25
N LEU A 175 -40.82 5.69 10.33
CA LEU A 175 -39.94 6.31 9.33
C LEU A 175 -40.05 5.64 7.94
N MET A 176 -40.44 4.38 7.90
CA MET A 176 -40.62 3.61 6.65
C MET A 176 -42.07 3.64 6.14
N GLY A 177 -42.99 4.33 6.83
CA GLY A 177 -44.40 4.47 6.43
C GLY A 177 -45.20 3.18 6.50
N ILE A 178 -44.82 2.26 7.38
CA ILE A 178 -45.48 0.95 7.54
C ILE A 178 -46.67 1.05 8.51
N TYR A 179 -46.60 1.96 9.48
CA TYR A 179 -47.68 2.33 10.41
C TYR A 179 -47.69 3.83 10.65
#